data_AF-A0A377ZL81-F1
#
_entry.id   AF-A0A377ZL81-F1
#
_cell.length_a   1.000
_cell.length_b   1.000
_cell.length_c   1.000
_cell.angle_alpha   90.00
_cell.angle_beta   90.00
_cell.angle_gamma   90.00
#
_symmetry.space_group_name_H-M   'P 1'
#
loop_
_entity.id
_entity.type
_entity.pdbx_description
1 polymer ?
#
loop_
_entity_poly.entity_id
_entity_poly.type
_entity_poly.pdbx_seq_one_letter_code
_entity_poly.pdbx_strand_id
1 'polypeptide(L)'
;MSTLNPILAGSAQSVEAYQQVIEQTSQAVVQWLKQPEMYQGKSVDELRERISLEFNEQGLGNQAAIDRAIEYFRKTACRCITRSAWRHLHCPSLVISQAAEVLINATNQSMDSWDQSPSATIIEMKLIEWLRARVGFPAGDAGVFTSGGTQSNLMGLMLARDASSPVRATPSSRMGCRGISASTKSCARKTPTSRCRRTWR
;
A
#
# COMPACT_ATOMS: atom_id res chain seq x y z
N MET A 1 23.80 11.22 -7.90
CA MET A 1 23.08 10.35 -6.95
C MET A 1 23.87 10.37 -5.65
N SER A 2 23.20 10.49 -4.50
CA SER A 2 23.88 10.46 -3.20
C SER A 2 24.63 9.14 -3.04
N THR A 3 25.92 9.20 -2.74
CA THR A 3 26.72 8.01 -2.39
C THR A 3 26.36 7.44 -1.03
N LEU A 4 25.67 8.24 -0.20
CA LEU A 4 25.26 7.88 1.15
C LEU A 4 23.93 7.10 1.17
N ASN A 5 23.05 7.37 0.19
CA ASN A 5 21.71 6.79 0.12
C ASN A 5 21.44 6.21 -1.29
N PRO A 6 21.81 4.94 -1.55
CA PRO A 6 21.55 4.33 -2.85
C PRO A 6 20.05 4.19 -3.08
N ILE A 7 19.58 4.55 -4.27
CA ILE A 7 18.24 4.21 -4.74
C ILE A 7 18.24 2.71 -5.09
N LEU A 8 17.15 2.01 -4.79
CA LEU A 8 16.98 0.60 -5.15
C LEU A 8 17.16 0.41 -6.67
N ALA A 9 18.26 -0.22 -7.04
CA ALA A 9 18.68 -0.40 -8.43
C ALA A 9 19.47 -1.72 -8.59
N GLY A 10 19.71 -2.12 -9.83
CA GLY A 10 20.48 -3.33 -10.16
C GLY A 10 22.00 -3.22 -9.95
N SER A 11 22.50 -2.13 -9.37
CA SER A 11 23.93 -1.98 -9.08
C SER A 11 24.34 -2.85 -7.88
N ALA A 12 25.57 -3.38 -7.89
CA ALA A 12 26.07 -4.23 -6.80
C ALA A 12 25.94 -3.56 -5.42
N GLN A 13 26.33 -2.28 -5.34
CA GLN A 13 26.20 -1.48 -4.11
C GLN A 13 24.75 -1.37 -3.61
N SER A 14 23.79 -1.16 -4.51
CA SER A 14 22.38 -1.06 -4.11
C SER A 14 21.81 -2.40 -3.67
N VAL A 15 22.19 -3.50 -4.33
CA VAL A 15 21.72 -4.84 -3.99
C VAL A 15 22.26 -5.26 -2.63
N GLU A 16 23.54 -5.02 -2.37
CA GLU A 16 24.16 -5.28 -1.06
C GLU A 16 23.51 -4.46 0.06
N ALA A 17 23.34 -3.15 -0.16
CA ALA A 17 22.68 -2.27 0.81
C ALA A 17 21.24 -2.72 1.12
N TYR A 18 20.47 -3.13 0.09
CA TYR A 18 19.12 -3.66 0.27
C TYR A 18 19.11 -4.95 1.11
N GLN A 19 19.97 -5.91 0.77
CA GLN A 19 20.07 -7.18 1.50
C GLN A 19 20.44 -6.96 2.97
N GLN A 20 21.41 -6.09 3.24
CA GLN A 20 21.84 -5.76 4.60
C GLN A 20 20.71 -5.15 5.44
N VAL A 21 20.00 -4.16 4.90
CA VAL A 21 18.93 -3.48 5.65
C VAL A 21 17.73 -4.39 5.88
N ILE A 22 17.35 -5.22 4.90
CA ILE A 22 16.26 -6.18 5.05
C ILE A 22 16.60 -7.24 6.11
N GLU A 23 17.83 -7.78 6.08
CA GLU A 23 18.28 -8.75 7.09
C GLU A 23 18.29 -8.14 8.49
N GLN A 24 18.87 -6.95 8.65
CA GLN A 24 18.87 -6.23 9.93
C GLN A 24 17.45 -6.01 10.47
N THR A 25 16.53 -5.58 9.61
CA THR A 25 15.14 -5.32 9.99
C THR A 25 14.42 -6.61 10.36
N SER A 26 14.62 -7.69 9.60
CA SER A 26 14.07 -9.02 9.86
C SER A 26 14.49 -9.53 11.24
N GLN A 27 15.80 -9.43 11.57
CA GLN A 27 16.31 -9.82 12.88
C GLN A 27 15.67 -9.00 14.01
N ALA A 28 15.48 -7.70 13.82
CA ALA A 28 14.80 -6.84 14.79
C ALA A 28 13.34 -7.26 15.02
N VAL A 29 12.61 -7.61 13.95
CA VAL A 29 11.24 -8.13 14.04
C VAL A 29 11.20 -9.45 14.80
N VAL A 30 12.14 -10.37 14.53
CA VAL A 30 12.25 -11.65 15.27
C VAL A 30 12.47 -11.41 16.75
N GLN A 31 13.32 -10.45 17.13
CA GLN A 31 13.52 -10.08 18.54
C GLN A 31 12.24 -9.49 19.16
N TRP A 32 11.52 -8.65 18.43
CA TRP A 32 10.27 -8.06 18.89
C TRP A 32 9.17 -9.11 19.12
N LEU A 33 9.07 -10.11 18.23
CA LEU A 33 8.10 -11.21 18.35
C LEU A 33 8.30 -12.06 19.61
N LYS A 34 9.52 -12.11 20.17
CA LYS A 34 9.83 -12.88 21.39
C LYS A 34 9.36 -12.20 22.69
N GLN A 35 8.95 -10.93 22.66
CA GLN A 35 8.49 -10.23 23.85
C GLN A 35 7.15 -10.83 24.34
N PRO A 36 6.84 -10.86 25.64
CA PRO A 36 5.57 -11.41 26.12
C PRO A 36 4.44 -10.38 26.17
N GLU A 37 4.71 -9.10 26.40
CA GLU A 37 3.66 -8.09 26.62
C GLU A 37 3.04 -7.54 25.32
N MET A 38 1.79 -7.05 25.41
CA MET A 38 1.10 -6.35 24.31
C MET A 38 1.74 -4.98 24.01
N TYR A 39 2.15 -4.28 25.06
CA TYR A 39 2.71 -2.94 25.03
C TYR A 39 3.51 -2.74 26.32
N GLN A 40 4.68 -2.11 26.24
CA GLN A 40 5.57 -1.92 27.40
C GLN A 40 5.13 -0.78 28.34
N GLY A 41 3.88 -0.29 28.20
CA GLY A 41 3.21 0.53 29.21
C GLY A 41 3.66 1.99 29.32
N LYS A 42 4.47 2.50 28.38
CA LYS A 42 4.90 3.91 28.42
C LYS A 42 3.72 4.87 28.26
N SER A 43 3.77 5.99 28.97
CA SER A 43 2.79 7.06 28.79
C SER A 43 3.02 7.80 27.47
N VAL A 44 2.01 8.55 27.02
CA VAL A 44 2.14 9.41 25.84
C VAL A 44 3.25 10.45 26.03
N ASP A 45 3.39 10.98 27.24
CA ASP A 45 4.40 12.02 27.53
C ASP A 45 5.81 11.43 27.54
N GLU A 46 6.00 10.23 28.10
CA GLU A 46 7.27 9.51 28.02
C GLU A 46 7.66 9.17 26.57
N LEU A 47 6.68 8.87 25.71
CA LEU A 47 6.93 8.66 24.29
C LEU A 47 7.32 9.96 23.57
N ARG A 48 6.66 11.08 23.88
CA ARG A 48 6.96 12.39 23.29
C ARG A 48 8.38 12.85 23.65
N GLU A 49 8.78 12.66 24.89
CA GLU A 49 10.14 13.01 25.34
C GLU A 49 11.19 12.11 24.68
N ARG A 50 10.90 10.81 24.53
CA ARG A 50 11.84 9.84 23.95
C ARG A 50 12.00 9.96 22.44
N ILE A 51 10.90 10.21 21.73
CA ILE A 51 10.88 10.30 20.26
C ILE A 51 11.25 11.74 19.88
N SER A 52 12.55 12.02 19.89
CA SER A 52 13.11 13.27 19.38
C SER A 52 13.64 13.06 17.95
N LEU A 53 13.10 13.85 17.02
CA LEU A 53 13.45 13.81 15.60
C LEU A 53 14.01 15.18 15.20
N GLU A 54 15.29 15.21 14.85
CA GLU A 54 15.98 16.41 14.36
C GLU A 54 16.09 16.33 12.83
N PHE A 55 15.38 17.20 12.13
CA PHE A 55 15.41 17.26 10.68
C PHE A 55 16.42 18.30 10.21
N ASN A 56 17.40 17.88 9.43
CA ASN A 56 18.42 18.73 8.84
C ASN A 56 18.69 18.32 7.37
N GLU A 57 19.41 19.17 6.63
CA GLU A 57 19.68 18.95 5.20
C GLU A 57 20.59 17.75 4.94
N GLN A 58 21.44 17.39 5.90
CA GLN A 58 22.38 16.28 5.79
C GLN A 58 21.70 14.91 6.04
N GLY A 59 20.56 14.92 6.72
CA GLY A 59 19.89 13.72 7.22
C GLY A 59 20.68 13.01 8.33
N LEU A 60 20.13 11.90 8.80
CA LEU A 60 20.74 11.08 9.85
C LEU A 60 21.70 10.01 9.30
N GLY A 61 21.60 9.71 8.00
CA GLY A 61 22.27 8.57 7.36
C GLY A 61 21.51 7.24 7.56
N ASN A 62 21.61 6.33 6.60
CA ASN A 62 20.80 5.11 6.55
C ASN A 62 20.96 4.21 7.78
N GLN A 63 22.19 3.94 8.22
CA GLN A 63 22.45 3.03 9.34
C GLN A 63 21.89 3.59 10.66
N ALA A 64 22.20 4.84 10.98
CA ALA A 64 21.68 5.48 12.18
C ALA A 64 20.15 5.65 12.15
N ALA A 65 19.58 5.88 10.95
CA ALA A 65 18.13 5.93 10.77
C ALA A 65 17.44 4.59 11.05
N ILE A 66 17.96 3.47 10.50
CA ILE A 66 17.38 2.15 10.76
C ILE A 66 17.57 1.73 12.22
N ASP A 67 18.72 2.01 12.82
CA ASP A 67 18.97 1.71 14.24
C ASP A 67 17.99 2.45 15.14
N ARG A 68 17.76 3.75 14.87
CA ARG A 68 16.80 4.55 15.62
C ARG A 68 15.36 4.09 15.40
N ALA A 69 14.99 3.75 14.16
CA ALA A 69 13.68 3.21 13.85
C ALA A 69 13.42 1.89 14.60
N ILE A 70 14.38 0.97 14.60
CA ILE A 70 14.33 -0.27 15.37
C ILE A 70 14.20 0.01 16.87
N GLU A 71 14.97 0.96 17.40
CA GLU A 71 14.92 1.32 18.82
C GLU A 71 13.53 1.79 19.25
N TYR A 72 12.92 2.68 18.46
CA TYR A 72 11.58 3.18 18.71
C TYR A 72 10.54 2.08 18.54
N PHE A 73 10.55 1.36 17.41
CA PHE A 73 9.59 0.29 17.12
C PHE A 73 9.60 -0.80 18.19
N ARG A 74 10.77 -1.32 18.56
CA ARG A 74 10.90 -2.50 19.42
C ARG A 74 10.31 -2.32 20.82
N LYS A 75 10.29 -1.09 21.34
CA LYS A 75 9.87 -0.80 22.72
C LYS A 75 8.44 -0.27 22.82
N THR A 76 7.86 0.20 21.72
CA THR A 76 6.61 0.98 21.78
C THR A 76 5.54 0.50 20.81
N ALA A 77 5.85 -0.40 19.87
CA ALA A 77 4.86 -0.97 18.98
C ALA A 77 3.90 -1.90 19.74
N CYS A 78 2.59 -1.69 19.57
CA CYS A 78 1.56 -2.53 20.14
C CYS A 78 1.47 -3.86 19.38
N ARG A 79 1.48 -4.98 20.09
CA ARG A 79 1.47 -6.32 19.48
C ARG A 79 0.06 -6.90 19.46
N CYS A 80 -0.55 -6.91 18.27
CA CYS A 80 -1.93 -7.36 18.09
C CYS A 80 -2.12 -8.89 18.11
N ILE A 81 -1.03 -9.64 18.30
CA ILE A 81 -1.03 -11.10 18.38
C ILE A 81 -1.25 -11.62 19.80
N THR A 82 -1.11 -10.77 20.83
CA THR A 82 -1.27 -11.21 22.22
C THR A 82 -2.75 -11.37 22.57
N ARG A 83 -3.04 -12.28 23.51
CA ARG A 83 -4.40 -12.51 24.01
C ARG A 83 -5.04 -11.25 24.61
N SER A 84 -4.24 -10.34 25.15
CA SER A 84 -4.69 -9.06 25.69
C SER A 84 -5.03 -8.01 24.64
N ALA A 85 -4.69 -8.23 23.35
CA ALA A 85 -4.89 -7.24 22.30
C ALA A 85 -6.29 -7.23 21.65
N TRP A 86 -7.22 -8.05 22.13
CA TRP A 86 -8.53 -8.30 21.50
C TRP A 86 -9.58 -7.21 21.75
N ARG A 87 -9.16 -5.94 21.72
CA ARG A 87 -10.00 -4.79 22.06
C ARG A 87 -10.57 -4.07 20.86
N HIS A 88 -9.93 -4.21 19.70
CA HIS A 88 -10.32 -3.57 18.45
C HIS A 88 -10.29 -4.59 17.30
N LEU A 89 -10.90 -4.24 16.16
CA LEU A 89 -10.81 -5.00 14.91
C LEU A 89 -9.43 -4.84 14.24
N HIS A 90 -8.36 -5.03 15.01
CA HIS A 90 -6.98 -5.01 14.56
C HIS A 90 -6.46 -6.45 14.62
N CYS A 91 -6.49 -7.13 13.48
CA CYS A 91 -6.09 -8.52 13.38
C CYS A 91 -4.56 -8.67 13.31
N PRO A 92 -4.01 -9.81 13.76
CA PRO A 92 -2.64 -10.16 13.46
C PRO A 92 -2.47 -10.38 11.94
N SER A 93 -1.38 -9.88 11.37
CA SER A 93 -1.06 -10.08 9.96
C SER A 93 -0.57 -11.50 9.69
N LEU A 94 -0.90 -12.06 8.52
CA LEU A 94 -0.33 -13.32 8.05
C LEU A 94 1.14 -13.16 7.64
N VAL A 95 1.97 -14.17 7.90
CA VAL A 95 3.39 -14.18 7.48
C VAL A 95 3.53 -14.02 5.96
N ILE A 96 2.67 -14.67 5.18
CA ILE A 96 2.69 -14.54 3.72
C ILE A 96 2.33 -13.12 3.24
N SER A 97 1.52 -12.39 4.02
CA SER A 97 1.20 -10.98 3.73
C SER A 97 2.45 -10.11 3.89
N GLN A 98 3.30 -10.40 4.88
CA GLN A 98 4.56 -9.67 5.07
C GLN A 98 5.51 -9.87 3.88
N ALA A 99 5.57 -11.09 3.33
CA ALA A 99 6.34 -11.36 2.13
C ALA A 99 5.79 -10.62 0.90
N ALA A 100 4.46 -10.51 0.77
CA ALA A 100 3.83 -9.73 -0.29
C ALA A 100 4.17 -8.24 -0.18
N GLU A 101 4.21 -7.66 1.02
CA GLU A 101 4.60 -6.25 1.25
C GLU A 101 6.03 -5.96 0.79
N VAL A 102 6.96 -6.90 0.94
CA VAL A 102 8.32 -6.76 0.40
C VAL A 102 8.29 -6.61 -1.13
N LEU A 103 7.51 -7.44 -1.82
CA LEU A 103 7.37 -7.37 -3.28
C LEU A 103 6.66 -6.08 -3.72
N ILE A 104 5.60 -5.68 -3.02
CA ILE A 104 4.84 -4.46 -3.33
C ILE A 104 5.74 -3.24 -3.20
N ASN A 105 6.48 -3.11 -2.10
CA ASN A 105 7.37 -1.99 -1.86
C ASN A 105 8.54 -1.97 -2.86
N ALA A 106 9.18 -3.11 -3.10
CA ALA A 106 10.32 -3.20 -4.03
C ALA A 106 9.93 -2.88 -5.48
N THR A 107 8.70 -3.25 -5.90
CA THR A 107 8.22 -3.01 -7.27
C THR A 107 7.51 -1.67 -7.45
N ASN A 108 7.02 -1.07 -6.37
CA ASN A 108 6.38 0.25 -6.32
C ASN A 108 5.40 0.52 -7.49
N GLN A 109 4.55 -0.47 -7.79
CA GLN A 109 3.63 -0.43 -8.92
C GLN A 109 2.47 0.53 -8.64
N SER A 110 2.11 1.36 -9.62
CA SER A 110 0.97 2.27 -9.51
C SER A 110 -0.27 1.69 -10.19
N MET A 111 -1.35 1.51 -9.42
CA MET A 111 -2.59 0.86 -9.86
C MET A 111 -3.51 1.79 -10.70
N ASP A 112 -3.06 3.01 -11.01
CA ASP A 112 -3.83 4.01 -11.74
C ASP A 112 -3.86 3.76 -13.26
N SER A 113 -2.84 3.11 -13.81
CA SER A 113 -2.78 2.76 -15.23
C SER A 113 -2.08 1.43 -15.51
N TRP A 114 -2.53 0.75 -16.55
CA TRP A 114 -2.02 -0.56 -16.96
C TRP A 114 -0.51 -0.60 -17.20
N ASP A 115 0.05 0.44 -17.81
CA ASP A 115 1.49 0.53 -18.11
C ASP A 115 2.37 0.77 -16.87
N GLN A 116 1.77 1.03 -15.71
CA GLN A 116 2.46 1.18 -14.42
C GLN A 116 2.27 -0.03 -13.48
N SER A 117 1.37 -0.97 -13.82
CA SER A 117 1.02 -2.11 -12.95
C SER A 117 0.42 -3.31 -13.71
N PRO A 118 1.03 -3.82 -14.80
CA PRO A 118 0.36 -4.76 -15.70
C PRO A 118 0.00 -6.09 -15.01
N SER A 119 0.93 -6.69 -14.27
CA SER A 119 0.69 -7.94 -13.55
C SER A 119 -0.23 -7.71 -12.34
N ALA A 120 0.01 -6.66 -11.57
CA ALA A 120 -0.78 -6.33 -10.39
C ALA A 120 -2.25 -6.03 -10.75
N THR A 121 -2.50 -5.34 -11.86
CA THR A 121 -3.86 -5.06 -12.37
C THR A 121 -4.62 -6.37 -12.65
N ILE A 122 -3.99 -7.35 -13.32
CA ILE A 122 -4.64 -8.64 -13.60
C ILE A 122 -4.90 -9.43 -12.31
N ILE A 123 -3.94 -9.42 -11.37
CA ILE A 123 -4.10 -10.07 -10.08
C ILE A 123 -5.29 -9.47 -9.33
N GLU A 124 -5.41 -8.14 -9.29
CA GLU A 124 -6.53 -7.43 -8.67
C GLU A 124 -7.87 -7.83 -9.32
N MET A 125 -7.97 -7.79 -10.66
CA MET A 125 -9.18 -8.17 -11.38
C MET A 125 -9.61 -9.61 -11.07
N LYS A 126 -8.65 -10.55 -11.04
CA LYS A 126 -8.92 -11.96 -10.74
C LYS A 126 -9.36 -12.17 -9.29
N LEU A 127 -8.81 -11.42 -8.36
CA LEU A 127 -9.20 -11.48 -6.96
C LEU A 127 -10.58 -10.87 -6.74
N ILE A 128 -10.92 -9.77 -7.42
CA ILE A 128 -12.27 -9.18 -7.42
C ILE A 128 -13.28 -10.18 -7.99
N GLU A 129 -13.00 -10.79 -9.14
CA GLU A 129 -13.85 -11.82 -9.74
C GLU A 129 -14.14 -12.96 -8.74
N TRP A 130 -13.10 -13.44 -8.05
CA TRP A 130 -13.23 -14.48 -7.02
C TRP A 130 -14.04 -14.01 -5.80
N LEU A 131 -13.77 -12.81 -5.27
CA LEU A 131 -14.49 -12.25 -4.12
C LEU A 131 -15.98 -12.02 -4.43
N ARG A 132 -16.30 -11.54 -5.63
CA ARG A 132 -17.68 -11.35 -6.09
C ARG A 132 -18.46 -12.67 -6.09
N ALA A 133 -17.84 -13.74 -6.58
CA ALA A 133 -18.44 -15.08 -6.56
C ALA A 133 -18.71 -15.57 -5.14
N ARG A 134 -17.82 -15.27 -4.17
CA ARG A 134 -18.01 -15.63 -2.75
C ARG A 134 -19.18 -14.90 -2.09
N VAL A 135 -19.44 -13.66 -2.48
CA VAL A 135 -20.57 -12.86 -1.97
C VAL A 135 -21.89 -13.21 -2.66
N GLY A 136 -21.85 -13.88 -3.82
CA GLY A 136 -23.03 -14.23 -4.60
C GLY A 136 -23.47 -13.17 -5.62
N PHE A 137 -22.55 -12.28 -6.03
CA PHE A 137 -22.84 -11.33 -7.11
C PHE A 137 -22.83 -12.00 -8.49
N PRO A 138 -23.51 -11.41 -9.49
CA PRO A 138 -23.43 -11.88 -10.88
C PRO A 138 -21.98 -11.89 -11.40
N ALA A 139 -21.72 -12.76 -12.37
CA ALA A 139 -20.42 -12.86 -13.04
C ALA A 139 -19.96 -11.49 -13.57
N GLY A 140 -18.65 -11.24 -13.46
CA GLY A 140 -18.01 -10.00 -13.87
C GLY A 140 -16.85 -9.63 -12.96
N ASP A 141 -16.12 -8.60 -13.35
CA ASP A 141 -14.89 -8.09 -12.73
C ASP A 141 -15.06 -6.69 -12.15
N ALA A 142 -16.29 -6.16 -12.13
CA ALA A 142 -16.57 -4.83 -11.60
C ALA A 142 -16.31 -4.76 -10.09
N GLY A 143 -15.30 -3.99 -9.72
CA GLY A 143 -14.87 -3.71 -8.35
C GLY A 143 -13.55 -2.95 -8.37
N VAL A 144 -13.11 -2.50 -7.20
CA VAL A 144 -11.79 -1.88 -7.02
C VAL A 144 -11.36 -2.08 -5.57
N PHE A 145 -10.06 -2.31 -5.34
CA PHE A 145 -9.53 -2.25 -3.98
C PHE A 145 -9.50 -0.82 -3.46
N THR A 146 -9.83 -0.64 -2.19
CA THR A 146 -9.81 0.65 -1.50
C THR A 146 -8.85 0.57 -0.32
N SER A 147 -8.56 1.71 0.30
CA SER A 147 -7.75 1.76 1.53
C SER A 147 -8.43 1.10 2.73
N GLY A 148 -9.74 0.82 2.65
CA GLY A 148 -10.49 0.13 3.70
C GLY A 148 -11.98 0.45 3.71
N GLY A 149 -12.67 -0.05 4.73
CA GLY A 149 -14.14 0.02 4.84
C GLY A 149 -14.71 1.44 4.78
N THR A 150 -14.03 2.43 5.35
CA THR A 150 -14.49 3.83 5.32
C THR A 150 -14.55 4.37 3.89
N GLN A 151 -13.52 4.14 3.08
CA GLN A 151 -13.50 4.57 1.68
C GLN A 151 -14.52 3.78 0.85
N SER A 152 -14.64 2.47 1.07
CA SER A 152 -15.64 1.64 0.39
C SER A 152 -17.08 2.10 0.68
N ASN A 153 -17.39 2.42 1.95
CA ASN A 153 -18.71 2.92 2.34
C ASN A 153 -19.02 4.26 1.68
N LEU A 154 -18.06 5.19 1.68
CA LEU A 154 -18.21 6.49 1.01
C LEU A 154 -18.47 6.30 -0.49
N MET A 155 -17.70 5.45 -1.14
CA MET A 155 -17.86 5.16 -2.57
C MET A 155 -19.23 4.54 -2.88
N GLY A 156 -19.67 3.58 -2.07
CA GLY A 156 -21.00 2.96 -2.21
C GLY A 156 -22.13 3.97 -2.06
N LEU A 157 -22.07 4.85 -1.06
CA LEU A 157 -23.06 5.92 -0.85
C LEU A 157 -23.04 6.95 -1.98
N MET A 158 -21.87 7.33 -2.51
CA MET A 158 -21.75 8.22 -3.67
C MET A 158 -22.39 7.59 -4.92
N LEU A 159 -22.11 6.32 -5.20
CA LEU A 159 -22.71 5.61 -6.32
C LEU A 159 -24.24 5.49 -6.18
N ALA A 160 -24.74 5.19 -4.99
CA ALA A 160 -26.19 5.11 -4.71
C ALA A 160 -26.87 6.48 -4.87
N ARG A 161 -26.24 7.56 -4.39
CA ARG A 161 -26.71 8.93 -4.57
C ARG A 161 -26.81 9.29 -6.05
N ASP A 162 -25.74 9.07 -6.80
CA ASP A 162 -25.68 9.42 -8.22
C ASP A 162 -26.63 8.56 -9.08
N ALA A 163 -26.90 7.32 -8.66
CA ALA A 163 -27.90 6.46 -9.30
C ALA A 163 -29.36 6.90 -9.03
N SER A 164 -29.65 7.40 -7.82
CA SER A 164 -31.00 7.86 -7.43
C SER A 164 -31.33 9.26 -7.95
N SER A 165 -30.32 10.10 -8.16
CA SER A 165 -30.46 11.44 -8.72
C SER A 165 -29.37 11.64 -9.78
N PRO A 166 -29.60 11.19 -11.02
CA PRO A 166 -28.68 11.47 -12.10
C PRO A 166 -28.69 12.98 -12.35
N VAL A 167 -27.75 13.69 -11.73
CA VAL A 167 -27.50 15.10 -12.01
C VAL A 167 -27.38 15.19 -13.54
N ARG A 168 -28.20 16.06 -14.14
CA ARG A 168 -28.26 16.27 -15.59
C ARG A 168 -26.87 16.72 -16.04
N ALA A 169 -26.00 15.77 -16.39
CA ALA A 169 -24.60 16.04 -16.68
C ALA A 169 -24.52 16.96 -17.90
N THR A 170 -24.08 18.20 -17.66
CA THR A 170 -23.61 19.10 -18.72
C THR A 170 -22.48 18.43 -19.49
N PRO A 171 -22.33 18.69 -20.80
CA PRO A 171 -21.48 17.88 -21.68
C PRO A 171 -20.00 17.80 -21.26
N SER A 172 -19.49 18.74 -20.46
CA SER A 172 -18.09 18.79 -20.01
C SER A 172 -17.77 17.86 -18.84
N SER A 173 -18.75 17.37 -18.07
CA SER A 173 -18.52 16.46 -16.93
C SER A 173 -18.63 14.97 -17.29
N ARG A 174 -18.89 14.65 -18.57
CA ARG A 174 -19.11 13.27 -19.05
C ARG A 174 -17.83 12.44 -19.26
N MET A 175 -16.65 12.95 -18.92
CA MET A 175 -15.37 12.28 -19.21
C MET A 175 -14.94 11.24 -18.16
N GLY A 176 -15.62 11.11 -17.02
CA GLY A 176 -15.19 10.23 -15.92
C GLY A 176 -15.93 8.90 -15.75
N CYS A 177 -17.22 8.79 -16.13
CA CYS A 177 -18.05 7.64 -15.72
C CYS A 177 -18.85 6.97 -16.85
N ARG A 178 -18.47 7.15 -18.14
CA ARG A 178 -19.01 6.35 -19.25
C ARG A 178 -18.17 5.09 -19.50
N GLY A 179 -18.07 4.25 -18.47
CA GLY A 179 -17.31 2.99 -18.52
C GLY A 179 -18.03 1.80 -17.90
N ILE A 180 -18.99 2.02 -17.00
CA ILE A 180 -19.69 0.92 -16.30
C ILE A 180 -20.94 0.52 -17.10
N SER A 181 -20.76 0.14 -18.37
CA SER A 181 -21.62 -0.87 -18.98
C SER A 181 -20.91 -2.21 -18.78
N ALA A 182 -21.66 -3.28 -18.50
CA ALA A 182 -21.18 -4.64 -18.25
C ALA A 182 -20.53 -5.31 -19.49
N SER A 183 -19.57 -4.63 -20.10
CA SER A 183 -18.81 -5.04 -21.26
C SER A 183 -17.37 -4.59 -21.04
N THR A 184 -16.56 -5.47 -20.45
CA THR A 184 -15.10 -5.56 -20.60
C THR A 184 -14.44 -4.39 -21.33
N LYS A 185 -14.18 -3.28 -20.61
CA LYS A 185 -13.19 -2.30 -21.04
C LYS A 185 -11.91 -2.58 -20.28
N SER A 186 -11.15 -3.51 -20.85
CA SER A 186 -9.71 -3.66 -20.60
C SER A 186 -9.08 -2.26 -20.53
N CYS A 187 -8.37 -2.01 -19.43
CA CYS A 187 -7.49 -0.87 -19.29
C CYS A 187 -6.61 -0.80 -20.55
N ALA A 188 -6.84 0.23 -21.37
CA ALA A 188 -6.20 0.55 -22.64
C ALA A 188 -5.37 -0.57 -23.31
N ARG A 189 -5.98 -1.32 -24.25
CA ARG A 189 -5.19 -1.92 -25.35
C ARG A 189 -4.57 -0.80 -26.18
N LYS A 190 -3.39 -0.33 -25.80
CA LYS A 190 -2.48 0.36 -26.74
C LYS A 190 -1.80 -0.73 -27.56
N THR A 191 -2.25 -0.92 -28.79
CA THR A 191 -1.51 -1.70 -29.79
C THR A 191 -0.16 -1.04 -30.08
N PRO A 192 0.90 -1.80 -30.42
CA PRO A 192 2.28 -1.29 -30.52
C PRO A 192 2.53 -0.28 -31.66
N THR A 193 1.54 0.03 -32.49
CA THR A 193 1.74 0.74 -33.77
C THR A 193 1.21 2.17 -33.82
N SER A 194 0.64 2.72 -32.74
CA SER A 194 0.19 4.13 -32.75
C SER A 194 1.17 5.06 -32.03
N ARG A 195 2.00 5.73 -32.83
CA ARG A 195 2.95 6.77 -32.41
C ARG A 195 2.19 7.96 -31.85
N CYS A 196 2.09 8.08 -30.53
CA CYS A 196 1.46 9.23 -29.89
C CYS A 196 2.40 10.44 -29.94
N ARG A 197 2.28 11.27 -30.98
CA ARG A 197 2.77 12.65 -30.94
C ARG A 197 1.87 13.44 -30.00
N ARG A 198 2.30 13.67 -28.77
CA ARG A 198 1.88 14.83 -27.99
C ARG A 198 3.03 15.82 -27.99
N THR A 199 2.97 16.78 -28.91
CA THR A 199 3.73 18.03 -28.78
C THR A 199 3.17 18.76 -27.58
N TRP A 200 4.04 19.00 -26.58
CA TRP A 200 3.78 19.92 -25.50
C TRP A 200 3.78 21.35 -26.05
N ARG A 201 2.63 22.01 -26.00
CA ARG A 201 2.46 23.45 -25.89
C ARG A 201 1.31 23.70 -24.92
#